data_AF-D3FTK0-F1
#
_entry.id   AF-D3FTK0-F1
#
_cell.length_a   1.000
_cell.length_b   1.000
_cell.length_c   1.000
_cell.angle_alpha   90.00
_cell.angle_beta   90.00
_cell.angle_gamma   90.00
#
_symmetry.space_group_name_H-M   'P 1'
#
loop_
_entity.id
_entity.type
_entity.pdbx_description
1 polymer ?
#
loop_
_entity_poly.entity_id
_entity_poly.type
_entity_poly.pdbx_seq_one_letter_code
_entity_poly.pdbx_strand_id
1 'polypeptide(L)'
;MLLNSIKNERGITLLEVLAALTILGILGALTFSLLTTTVTHTNKTQSHIDLRQEANIILSDLRQTHRNAEEEYTIHTDELIGRNDISFPEIKIKNEPPNETSILPSAKISPNKHLYVTFTLQDKQNQTFEVDTIIEKSFADNKHSITLPTPDGKACSIYTGSTNYWDTIRSALDLPDPISANTTILIEGNLIIPNGKELKGISKDNVSIYITGNLTVQHGGKVSGATLHVQGDFDHQSGGHIIDTSIVHVSGEHKLAPGSSSQGEIYVFTAGDEGFIPYVDPDCKDL
;
A
#
# COMPACT_ATOMS: atom_id res chain seq x y z
N MET A 1 39.48 -11.03 -57.22
CA MET A 1 39.37 -12.49 -56.98
C MET A 1 38.25 -12.81 -55.98
N LEU A 2 37.10 -12.13 -56.07
CA LEU A 2 35.98 -12.22 -55.12
C LEU A 2 34.60 -12.38 -55.81
N LEU A 3 34.58 -12.66 -57.12
CA LEU A 3 33.37 -12.69 -57.95
C LEU A 3 33.09 -14.05 -58.60
N ASN A 4 33.79 -15.12 -58.20
CA ASN A 4 33.64 -16.45 -58.80
C ASN A 4 32.71 -17.42 -58.04
N SER A 5 31.95 -16.96 -57.04
CA SER A 5 31.07 -17.84 -56.24
C SER A 5 29.59 -17.80 -56.61
N ILE A 6 29.18 -17.23 -57.75
CA ILE A 6 27.75 -17.11 -58.15
C ILE A 6 27.39 -18.08 -59.29
N LYS A 7 27.87 -19.33 -59.25
CA LYS A 7 27.56 -20.35 -60.29
C LYS A 7 27.17 -21.71 -59.74
N ASN A 8 26.41 -21.73 -58.65
CA ASN A 8 25.73 -22.96 -58.21
C ASN A 8 24.32 -22.64 -57.71
N GLU A 9 23.50 -22.07 -58.59
CA GLU A 9 22.09 -21.74 -58.36
C GLU A 9 21.26 -23.05 -58.39
N ARG A 10 21.37 -23.89 -57.35
CA ARG A 10 20.33 -24.88 -57.07
C ARG A 10 19.11 -24.10 -56.61
N GLY A 11 18.14 -23.93 -57.50
CA GLY A 11 16.90 -23.23 -57.18
C GLY A 11 16.27 -23.80 -55.92
N ILE A 12 15.81 -22.91 -55.04
CA ILE A 12 15.09 -23.30 -53.82
C ILE A 12 13.93 -24.20 -54.24
N THR A 13 13.85 -25.39 -53.66
CA THR A 13 12.76 -26.31 -53.99
C THR A 13 11.47 -25.81 -53.35
N LEU A 14 10.35 -25.96 -54.06
CA LEU A 14 9.02 -25.58 -53.54
C LEU A 14 8.73 -26.24 -52.17
N LEU A 15 9.23 -27.46 -51.99
CA LEU A 15 9.11 -28.22 -50.74
C LEU A 15 9.85 -27.53 -49.58
N GLU A 16 11.02 -26.96 -49.82
CA GLU A 16 11.83 -26.28 -48.80
C GLU A 16 11.20 -24.96 -48.38
N VAL A 17 10.61 -24.20 -49.31
CA VAL A 17 9.80 -23.01 -48.99
C VAL A 17 8.58 -23.40 -48.16
N LEU A 18 7.88 -24.47 -48.55
CA LEU A 18 6.70 -24.95 -47.83
C LEU A 18 7.05 -25.40 -46.41
N ALA A 19 8.15 -26.13 -46.24
CA ALA A 19 8.65 -26.56 -44.94
C ALA A 19 9.02 -25.34 -44.07
N ALA A 20 9.74 -24.36 -44.62
CA ALA A 20 10.10 -23.13 -43.90
C ALA A 20 8.87 -22.32 -43.49
N LEU A 21 7.88 -22.15 -44.37
CA LEU A 21 6.62 -21.47 -44.05
C LEU A 21 5.82 -22.21 -42.98
N THR A 22 5.83 -23.55 -43.02
CA THR A 22 5.14 -24.38 -42.02
C THR A 22 5.78 -24.21 -40.65
N ILE A 23 7.11 -24.30 -40.57
CA ILE A 23 7.86 -24.10 -39.32
C ILE A 23 7.64 -22.68 -38.78
N LEU A 24 7.70 -21.68 -39.65
CA LEU A 24 7.45 -20.28 -39.28
C LEU A 24 6.02 -20.10 -38.75
N GLY A 25 5.02 -20.73 -39.36
CA GLY A 25 3.64 -20.70 -38.89
C GLY A 25 3.48 -21.32 -37.51
N ILE A 26 4.13 -22.47 -37.26
CA ILE A 26 4.12 -23.13 -35.93
C ILE A 26 4.77 -22.22 -34.88
N LEU A 27 5.94 -21.65 -35.18
CA LEU A 27 6.64 -20.73 -34.27
C LEU A 27 5.82 -19.46 -34.01
N GLY A 28 5.17 -18.92 -35.05
CA GLY A 28 4.28 -17.76 -34.93
C GLY A 28 3.09 -18.05 -34.01
N ALA A 29 2.43 -19.20 -34.18
CA ALA A 29 1.31 -19.59 -33.33
C ALA A 29 1.72 -19.78 -31.87
N LEU A 30 2.87 -20.42 -31.62
CA LEU A 30 3.40 -20.63 -30.27
C LEU A 30 3.75 -19.32 -29.58
N THR A 31 4.46 -18.43 -30.26
CA THR A 31 4.84 -17.11 -29.71
C THR A 31 3.63 -16.22 -29.45
N PHE A 32 2.64 -16.22 -30.34
CA PHE A 32 1.39 -15.48 -30.15
C PHE A 32 0.57 -16.02 -28.97
N SER A 33 0.51 -17.34 -28.79
CA SER A 33 -0.15 -17.98 -27.64
C SER A 33 0.48 -17.57 -26.31
N LEU A 34 1.82 -17.55 -26.24
CA LEU A 34 2.53 -17.09 -25.05
C LEU A 34 2.27 -15.61 -24.77
N LEU A 35 2.36 -14.75 -25.79
CA LEU A 35 2.11 -13.32 -25.67
C LEU A 35 0.70 -13.03 -25.14
N THR A 36 -0.32 -13.67 -25.73
CA THR A 36 -1.72 -13.51 -25.29
C THR A 36 -1.93 -14.00 -23.86
N THR A 37 -1.27 -15.09 -23.46
CA THR A 37 -1.30 -15.59 -22.08
C THR A 37 -0.67 -14.59 -21.11
N THR A 38 0.49 -14.02 -21.45
CA THR A 38 1.13 -12.99 -20.62
C THR A 38 0.24 -11.76 -20.46
N VAL A 39 -0.32 -11.23 -21.56
CA VAL A 39 -1.18 -10.05 -21.51
C VAL A 39 -2.43 -10.28 -20.66
N THR A 40 -3.08 -11.44 -20.82
CA THR A 40 -4.28 -11.78 -20.02
C THR A 40 -3.95 -11.93 -18.53
N HIS A 41 -2.81 -12.54 -18.19
CA HIS A 41 -2.35 -12.64 -16.82
C HIS A 41 -2.04 -11.27 -16.22
N THR A 42 -1.33 -10.40 -16.95
CA THR A 42 -1.02 -9.04 -16.49
C THR A 42 -2.29 -8.26 -16.21
N ASN A 43 -3.28 -8.31 -17.09
CA ASN A 43 -4.56 -7.62 -16.90
C ASN A 43 -5.31 -8.15 -15.67
N LYS A 44 -5.32 -9.46 -15.46
CA LYS A 44 -5.94 -10.07 -14.28
C LYS A 44 -5.25 -9.66 -12.97
N THR A 45 -3.92 -9.66 -12.96
CA THR A 45 -3.13 -9.21 -11.81
C THR A 45 -3.40 -7.75 -11.51
N GLN A 46 -3.40 -6.89 -12.54
CA GLN A 46 -3.68 -5.46 -12.35
C GLN A 46 -5.08 -5.22 -11.81
N SER A 47 -6.10 -5.89 -12.37
CA SER A 47 -7.47 -5.80 -11.89
C SER A 47 -7.60 -6.18 -10.39
N HIS A 48 -6.93 -7.26 -9.96
CA HIS A 48 -6.94 -7.64 -8.55
C HIS A 48 -6.23 -6.61 -7.65
N ILE A 49 -5.18 -5.96 -8.13
CA ILE A 49 -4.50 -4.88 -7.40
C ILE A 49 -5.46 -3.69 -7.26
N ASP A 50 -6.10 -3.29 -8.35
CA ASP A 50 -7.04 -2.17 -8.38
C ASP A 50 -8.23 -2.40 -7.42
N LEU A 51 -8.84 -3.59 -7.44
CA LEU A 51 -9.93 -3.94 -6.54
C LEU A 51 -9.52 -3.89 -5.07
N ARG A 52 -8.31 -4.37 -4.75
CA ARG A 52 -7.76 -4.29 -3.39
C ARG A 52 -7.54 -2.84 -2.95
N GLN A 53 -7.02 -2.00 -3.85
CA GLN A 53 -6.81 -0.57 -3.56
C GLN A 53 -8.13 0.15 -3.31
N GLU A 54 -9.14 -0.08 -4.16
CA GLU A 54 -10.47 0.50 -3.99
C GLU A 54 -11.10 0.07 -2.67
N ALA A 55 -11.02 -1.23 -2.33
CA ALA A 55 -11.50 -1.76 -1.06
C ALA A 55 -10.84 -1.09 0.15
N ASN A 56 -9.53 -0.82 0.08
CA ASN A 56 -8.81 -0.13 1.14
C ASN A 56 -9.28 1.33 1.27
N ILE A 57 -9.52 2.02 0.14
CA ILE A 57 -10.05 3.39 0.14
C ILE A 57 -11.44 3.43 0.79
N ILE A 58 -12.35 2.54 0.37
CA ILE A 58 -13.69 2.39 0.95
C ILE A 58 -13.59 2.14 2.46
N LEU A 59 -12.71 1.22 2.88
CA LEU A 59 -12.55 0.89 4.29
C LEU A 59 -12.02 2.08 5.11
N SER A 60 -11.07 2.84 4.57
CA SER A 60 -10.56 4.06 5.19
C SER A 60 -11.64 5.13 5.32
N ASP A 61 -12.44 5.35 4.29
CA ASP A 61 -13.54 6.32 4.32
C ASP A 61 -14.66 5.92 5.31
N LEU A 62 -15.04 4.65 5.31
CA LEU A 62 -15.99 4.09 6.29
C LEU A 62 -15.48 4.27 7.72
N ARG A 63 -14.19 4.01 7.97
CA ARG A 63 -13.57 4.17 9.29
C ARG A 63 -13.54 5.64 9.71
N GLN A 64 -13.15 6.53 8.81
CA GLN A 64 -13.12 7.97 9.06
C GLN A 64 -14.52 8.50 9.40
N THR A 65 -15.52 8.13 8.61
CA THR A 65 -16.92 8.52 8.83
C THR A 65 -17.44 7.98 10.16
N HIS A 66 -17.21 6.71 10.46
CA HIS A 66 -17.66 6.08 11.71
C HIS A 66 -17.03 6.71 12.95
N ARG A 67 -15.75 7.09 12.84
CA ARG A 67 -14.99 7.74 13.91
C ARG A 67 -15.44 9.17 14.18
N ASN A 68 -15.57 9.96 13.12
CA ASN A 68 -15.86 11.40 13.22
C ASN A 68 -17.34 11.68 13.49
N ALA A 69 -18.21 10.68 13.39
CA ALA A 69 -19.61 10.81 13.73
C ALA A 69 -19.80 10.97 15.25
N GLU A 70 -20.34 12.10 15.67
CA GLU A 70 -20.76 12.35 17.07
C GLU A 70 -22.15 11.77 17.34
N GLU A 71 -22.98 11.64 16.30
CA GLU A 71 -24.35 11.15 16.34
C GLU A 71 -24.55 9.98 15.37
N GLU A 72 -25.74 9.37 15.39
CA GLU A 72 -26.09 8.32 14.45
C GLU A 72 -26.08 8.84 13.00
N TYR A 73 -25.46 8.09 12.10
CA TYR A 73 -25.30 8.47 10.70
C TYR A 73 -25.77 7.37 9.75
N THR A 74 -25.88 7.70 8.46
CA THR A 74 -26.27 6.77 7.39
C THR A 74 -25.17 6.72 6.33
N ILE A 75 -24.95 5.54 5.76
CA ILE A 75 -23.96 5.33 4.71
C ILE A 75 -24.69 5.09 3.40
N HIS A 76 -24.38 5.90 2.40
CA HIS A 76 -24.87 5.72 1.04
C HIS A 76 -23.86 4.90 0.25
N THR A 77 -24.21 3.65 -0.06
CA THR A 77 -23.31 2.72 -0.78
C THR A 77 -22.87 3.26 -2.15
N ASP A 78 -23.73 4.06 -2.78
CA ASP A 78 -23.48 4.66 -4.09
C ASP A 78 -22.40 5.75 -4.04
N GLU A 79 -22.15 6.32 -2.86
CA GLU A 79 -21.13 7.35 -2.64
C GLU A 79 -19.77 6.76 -2.26
N LEU A 80 -19.72 5.49 -1.85
CA LEU A 80 -18.48 4.81 -1.44
C LEU A 80 -17.59 4.46 -2.63
N ILE A 81 -18.15 4.30 -3.83
CA ILE A 81 -17.40 3.92 -5.03
C ILE A 81 -17.06 5.18 -5.83
N GLY A 82 -15.76 5.46 -5.97
CA GLY A 82 -15.26 6.56 -6.82
C GLY A 82 -15.23 6.23 -8.30
N ARG A 83 -15.49 4.97 -8.66
CA ARG A 83 -15.23 4.38 -9.98
C ARG A 83 -16.45 3.70 -10.61
N ASN A 84 -16.83 4.15 -11.80
CA ASN A 84 -17.97 3.60 -12.55
C ASN A 84 -17.74 2.19 -13.13
N ASP A 85 -16.55 1.61 -12.97
CA ASP A 85 -16.20 0.28 -13.47
C ASP A 85 -16.14 -0.79 -12.39
N ILE A 86 -16.44 -0.44 -11.14
CA ILE A 86 -16.51 -1.33 -9.99
C ILE A 86 -17.94 -1.30 -9.44
N SER A 87 -18.42 -2.44 -8.94
CA SER A 87 -19.73 -2.56 -8.29
C SER A 87 -19.64 -3.35 -6.98
N PHE A 88 -20.65 -3.22 -6.14
CA PHE A 88 -20.88 -4.09 -4.98
C PHE A 88 -21.90 -5.19 -5.32
N PRO A 89 -21.47 -6.40 -5.71
CA PRO A 89 -22.37 -7.54 -5.74
C PRO A 89 -23.04 -7.81 -4.38
N GLU A 90 -22.30 -7.60 -3.30
CA GLU A 90 -22.76 -7.84 -1.94
C GLU A 90 -22.10 -6.85 -0.98
N ILE A 91 -22.90 -6.23 -0.13
CA ILE A 91 -22.45 -5.32 0.93
C ILE A 91 -23.32 -5.49 2.17
N LYS A 92 -22.68 -5.64 3.32
CA LYS A 92 -23.28 -5.79 4.64
C LYS A 92 -22.52 -4.92 5.61
N ILE A 93 -23.19 -3.91 6.14
CA ILE A 93 -22.65 -3.00 7.15
C ILE A 93 -23.60 -3.03 8.35
N LYS A 94 -23.12 -3.40 9.53
CA LYS A 94 -23.95 -3.58 10.73
C LYS A 94 -23.23 -3.21 12.02
N ASN A 95 -23.94 -2.68 13.01
CA ASN A 95 -23.41 -2.43 14.36
C ASN A 95 -23.47 -3.65 15.30
N GLU A 96 -23.91 -4.81 14.80
CA GLU A 96 -24.10 -6.04 15.57
C GLU A 96 -23.50 -7.24 14.84
N PRO A 97 -22.96 -8.23 15.58
CA PRO A 97 -22.31 -9.40 15.00
C PRO A 97 -23.27 -10.19 14.08
N PRO A 98 -22.75 -10.93 13.10
CA PRO A 98 -23.48 -11.43 11.93
C PRO A 98 -24.60 -12.47 12.19
N ASN A 99 -25.03 -12.69 13.43
CA ASN A 99 -26.07 -13.64 13.78
C ASN A 99 -27.51 -13.17 13.51
N GLU A 100 -27.73 -11.91 13.10
CA GLU A 100 -29.06 -11.42 12.74
C GLU A 100 -29.15 -10.95 11.27
N THR A 101 -30.06 -11.59 10.54
CA THR A 101 -30.47 -11.25 9.17
C THR A 101 -31.19 -9.90 9.15
N SER A 102 -30.47 -8.82 8.93
CA SER A 102 -31.06 -7.57 8.45
C SER A 102 -30.11 -6.89 7.48
N ILE A 103 -30.50 -6.89 6.22
CA ILE A 103 -29.86 -6.18 5.11
C ILE A 103 -30.66 -4.89 4.98
N LEU A 104 -30.15 -3.77 5.48
CA LEU A 104 -30.74 -2.48 5.17
C LEU A 104 -29.61 -1.49 4.82
N PRO A 105 -29.52 -1.03 3.56
CA PRO A 105 -28.56 -0.03 3.10
C PRO A 105 -28.81 1.39 3.67
N SER A 106 -29.68 1.51 4.66
CA SER A 106 -30.09 2.77 5.27
C SER A 106 -30.48 2.60 6.75
N ALA A 107 -29.81 1.67 7.44
CA ALA A 107 -29.88 1.61 8.89
C ALA A 107 -29.07 2.76 9.49
N LYS A 108 -29.58 3.35 10.57
CA LYS A 108 -28.82 4.31 11.36
C LYS A 108 -27.69 3.59 12.07
N ILE A 109 -26.46 4.05 11.85
CA ILE A 109 -25.25 3.47 12.41
C ILE A 109 -24.84 4.28 13.62
N SER A 110 -24.65 3.60 14.75
CA SER A 110 -24.22 4.24 16.00
C SER A 110 -22.69 4.26 16.09
N PRO A 111 -22.04 5.44 16.22
CA PRO A 111 -20.58 5.53 16.31
C PRO A 111 -20.01 4.82 17.54
N ASN A 112 -20.81 4.66 18.60
CA ASN A 112 -20.39 4.06 19.87
C ASN A 112 -20.30 2.52 19.87
N LYS A 113 -20.63 1.86 18.75
CA LYS A 113 -20.57 0.40 18.58
C LYS A 113 -19.58 0.04 17.48
N HIS A 114 -19.00 -1.17 17.57
CA HIS A 114 -18.19 -1.72 16.48
C HIS A 114 -19.05 -1.85 15.23
N LEU A 115 -18.45 -1.59 14.07
CA LEU A 115 -19.08 -1.67 12.78
C LEU A 115 -18.51 -2.86 12.01
N TYR A 116 -19.31 -3.90 11.85
CA TYR A 116 -18.99 -5.08 11.07
C TYR A 116 -19.23 -4.77 9.60
N VAL A 117 -18.17 -4.88 8.79
CA VAL A 117 -18.17 -4.53 7.38
C VAL A 117 -17.75 -5.75 6.57
N THR A 118 -18.69 -6.26 5.79
CA THR A 118 -18.42 -7.33 4.82
C THR A 118 -18.91 -6.88 3.45
N PHE A 119 -18.02 -6.84 2.45
CA PHE A 119 -18.42 -6.52 1.08
C PHE A 119 -17.57 -7.27 0.07
N THR A 120 -18.14 -7.47 -1.11
CA THR A 120 -17.43 -7.95 -2.29
C THR A 120 -17.44 -6.84 -3.33
N LEU A 121 -16.28 -6.54 -3.89
CA LEU A 121 -16.14 -5.70 -5.08
C LEU A 121 -16.06 -6.57 -6.33
N GLN A 122 -16.63 -6.10 -7.44
CA GLN A 122 -16.50 -6.74 -8.74
C GLN A 122 -16.20 -5.73 -9.84
N ASP A 123 -15.26 -6.05 -10.73
CA ASP A 123 -14.95 -5.23 -11.91
C ASP A 123 -15.69 -5.71 -13.17
N LYS A 124 -15.50 -4.98 -14.28
CA LYS A 124 -16.03 -5.32 -15.61
C LYS A 124 -15.49 -6.64 -16.19
N GLN A 125 -14.38 -7.15 -15.65
CA GLN A 125 -13.74 -8.40 -16.04
C GLN A 125 -14.18 -9.57 -15.14
N ASN A 126 -15.22 -9.37 -14.31
CA ASN A 126 -15.72 -10.33 -13.33
C ASN A 126 -14.67 -10.80 -12.30
N GLN A 127 -13.59 -10.05 -12.09
CA GLN A 127 -12.72 -10.28 -10.95
C GLN A 127 -13.40 -9.76 -9.70
N THR A 128 -13.16 -10.45 -8.58
CA THR A 128 -13.79 -10.13 -7.31
C THR A 128 -12.76 -9.98 -6.20
N PHE A 129 -13.04 -9.10 -5.24
CA PHE A 129 -12.26 -8.96 -4.02
C PHE A 129 -13.19 -8.85 -2.82
N GLU A 130 -13.01 -9.73 -1.84
CA GLU A 130 -13.84 -9.82 -0.64
C GLU A 130 -13.13 -9.18 0.54
N VAL A 131 -13.86 -8.36 1.29
CA VAL A 131 -13.43 -7.78 2.55
C VAL A 131 -14.37 -8.26 3.64
N ASP A 132 -13.80 -8.78 4.72
CA ASP A 132 -14.50 -9.08 5.96
C ASP A 132 -13.68 -8.50 7.11
N THR A 133 -14.23 -7.47 7.76
CA THR A 133 -13.49 -6.72 8.77
C THR A 133 -14.42 -6.08 9.80
N ILE A 134 -13.81 -5.61 10.88
CA ILE A 134 -14.48 -4.91 11.97
C ILE A 134 -13.82 -3.55 12.09
N ILE A 135 -14.62 -2.49 11.96
CA ILE A 135 -14.24 -1.13 12.27
C ILE A 135 -14.57 -0.89 13.74
N GLU A 136 -13.60 -0.38 14.48
CA GLU A 136 -13.78 -0.14 15.90
C GLU A 136 -14.75 1.01 16.17
N LYS A 137 -15.44 0.95 17.32
CA LYS A 137 -16.30 2.06 17.76
C LYS A 137 -15.50 3.36 17.85
N SER A 138 -16.15 4.50 17.59
CA SER A 138 -15.58 5.81 17.87
C SER A 138 -15.22 5.90 19.35
N PHE A 139 -13.92 6.09 19.63
CA PHE A 139 -13.45 6.34 20.97
C PHE A 139 -13.72 7.81 21.29
N ALA A 140 -14.66 8.07 22.20
CA ALA A 140 -14.77 9.36 22.86
C ALA A 140 -13.47 9.62 23.64
N ASP A 141 -12.55 10.37 23.02
CA ASP A 141 -11.43 11.13 23.59
C ASP A 141 -10.65 10.50 24.76
N ASN A 142 -10.46 9.18 24.75
CA ASN A 142 -9.58 8.54 25.71
C ASN A 142 -8.18 8.45 25.10
N LYS A 143 -7.38 9.48 25.36
CA LYS A 143 -5.90 9.45 25.28
C LYS A 143 -5.36 8.33 26.17
N HIS A 144 -5.41 7.09 25.72
CA HIS A 144 -4.60 6.04 26.32
C HIS A 144 -3.18 6.15 25.77
N SER A 145 -2.22 6.41 26.65
CA SER A 145 -0.81 6.25 26.33
C SER A 145 -0.55 4.77 26.04
N ILE A 146 -0.25 4.44 24.79
CA ILE A 146 0.30 3.14 24.47
C ILE A 146 1.70 3.09 25.07
N THR A 147 1.94 2.20 26.01
CA THR A 147 3.30 1.93 26.46
C THR A 147 3.98 1.12 25.36
N LEU A 148 4.90 1.74 24.63
CA LEU A 148 5.71 1.00 23.68
C LEU A 148 6.50 -0.07 24.46
N PRO A 149 6.57 -1.32 23.94
CA PRO A 149 7.45 -2.29 24.54
C PRO A 149 8.86 -1.69 24.56
N THR A 150 9.47 -1.68 25.74
CA THR A 150 10.89 -1.33 25.90
C THR A 150 11.66 -2.08 24.83
N PRO A 151 12.39 -1.38 23.96
CA PRO A 151 13.15 -2.05 22.92
C PRO A 151 14.13 -3.00 23.60
N ASP A 152 13.95 -4.31 23.41
CA ASP A 152 14.88 -5.33 23.91
C ASP A 152 16.30 -5.05 23.37
N GLY A 153 17.09 -4.26 24.10
CA GLY A 153 18.47 -3.90 23.77
C GLY A 153 18.69 -3.13 22.46
N LYS A 154 17.71 -2.39 21.94
CA LYS A 154 17.79 -1.70 20.63
C LYS A 154 18.52 -0.36 20.71
N ALA A 155 19.26 0.01 19.65
CA ALA A 155 19.76 1.37 19.49
C ALA A 155 18.59 2.32 19.23
N CYS A 156 18.39 3.27 20.14
CA CYS A 156 17.34 4.28 20.07
C CYS A 156 17.97 5.60 19.64
N SER A 157 17.39 6.26 18.64
CA SER A 157 17.85 7.58 18.18
C SER A 157 16.65 8.51 18.03
N ILE A 158 16.75 9.70 18.62
CA ILE A 158 15.73 10.74 18.54
C ILE A 158 16.26 11.86 17.65
N TYR A 159 15.47 12.29 16.69
CA TYR A 159 15.78 13.44 15.85
C TYR A 159 14.78 14.57 16.12
N THR A 160 15.30 15.71 16.59
CA THR A 160 14.53 16.92 16.93
C THR A 160 14.94 18.14 16.10
N GLY A 161 15.59 17.92 14.94
CA GLY A 161 16.12 18.99 14.10
C GLY A 161 15.09 19.68 13.22
N SER A 162 15.49 20.78 12.59
CA SER A 162 14.61 21.66 11.80
C SER A 162 14.41 21.25 10.34
N THR A 163 15.11 20.20 9.87
CA THR A 163 14.95 19.68 8.51
C THR A 163 14.11 18.42 8.51
N ASN A 164 13.31 18.27 7.46
CA ASN A 164 12.44 17.13 7.29
C ASN A 164 13.01 16.11 6.29
N TYR A 165 14.18 16.36 5.70
CA TYR A 165 14.71 15.49 4.63
C TYR A 165 15.46 14.27 5.18
N TRP A 166 15.08 13.09 4.70
CA TRP A 166 15.65 11.81 5.15
C TRP A 166 17.18 11.77 5.11
N ASP A 167 17.83 12.19 4.02
CA ASP A 167 19.29 12.16 3.91
C ASP A 167 19.98 12.97 5.00
N THR A 168 19.41 14.12 5.37
CA THR A 168 19.97 14.99 6.40
C THR A 168 19.71 14.44 7.79
N ILE A 169 18.50 13.94 8.04
CA ILE A 169 18.15 13.25 9.30
C ILE A 169 19.10 12.07 9.52
N ARG A 170 19.26 11.25 8.48
CA ARG A 170 20.12 10.07 8.50
C ARG A 170 21.59 10.42 8.78
N SER A 171 22.10 11.46 8.12
CA SER A 171 23.46 11.94 8.37
C SER A 171 23.63 12.55 9.76
N ALA A 172 22.60 13.18 10.31
CA ALA A 172 22.62 13.75 11.66
C ALA A 172 22.64 12.66 12.74
N LEU A 173 21.94 11.54 12.50
CA LEU A 173 21.89 10.39 13.39
C LEU A 173 23.02 9.36 13.17
N ASP A 174 23.97 9.63 12.26
CA ASP A 174 25.07 8.73 11.86
C ASP A 174 24.60 7.29 11.52
N LEU A 175 23.48 7.18 10.80
CA LEU A 175 22.83 5.89 10.53
C LEU A 175 23.43 5.18 9.30
N PRO A 176 23.70 3.86 9.40
CA PRO A 176 24.24 3.06 8.29
C PRO A 176 23.25 2.88 7.12
N ASP A 177 23.76 2.47 5.95
CA ASP A 177 22.96 1.95 4.82
C ASP A 177 23.19 0.45 4.66
N PRO A 178 22.17 -0.41 4.79
CA PRO A 178 20.84 -0.14 5.35
C PRO A 178 20.89 0.10 6.87
N ILE A 179 19.80 0.63 7.45
CA ILE A 179 19.63 0.77 8.91
C ILE A 179 19.72 -0.62 9.55
N SER A 180 20.58 -0.75 10.56
CA SER A 180 20.83 -2.00 11.28
C SER A 180 19.58 -2.59 11.90
N ALA A 181 19.57 -3.91 12.08
CA ALA A 181 18.50 -4.58 12.81
C ALA A 181 18.42 -4.05 14.25
N ASN A 182 17.25 -4.16 14.85
CA ASN A 182 17.01 -3.73 16.22
C ASN A 182 17.30 -2.23 16.41
N THR A 183 16.84 -1.42 15.46
CA THR A 183 16.94 0.04 15.53
C THR A 183 15.56 0.64 15.65
N THR A 184 15.39 1.53 16.62
CA THR A 184 14.18 2.35 16.78
C THR A 184 14.55 3.81 16.61
N ILE A 185 13.84 4.51 15.71
CA ILE A 185 14.08 5.93 15.45
C ILE A 185 12.81 6.71 15.78
N LEU A 186 12.92 7.79 16.55
CA LEU A 186 11.86 8.79 16.66
C LEU A 186 12.26 10.03 15.87
N ILE A 187 11.34 10.52 15.05
CA ILE A 187 11.45 11.78 14.31
C ILE A 187 10.36 12.71 14.86
N GLU A 188 10.80 13.76 15.56
CA GLU A 188 9.94 14.83 16.02
C GLU A 188 9.73 15.84 14.89
N GLY A 189 8.58 15.75 14.20
CA GLY A 189 8.25 16.57 13.03
C GLY A 189 7.95 15.74 11.78
N ASN A 190 8.05 16.41 10.63
CA ASN A 190 7.70 15.81 9.34
C ASN A 190 8.89 15.06 8.75
N LEU A 191 8.62 14.01 7.97
CA LEU A 191 9.63 13.29 7.20
C LEU A 191 9.32 13.40 5.70
N ILE A 192 10.32 13.77 4.92
CA ILE A 192 10.30 13.85 3.46
C ILE A 192 11.37 12.91 2.93
N ILE A 193 10.94 11.96 2.11
CA ILE A 193 11.83 11.10 1.32
C ILE A 193 11.90 11.71 -0.08
N PRO A 194 13.00 12.38 -0.44
CA PRO A 194 13.10 13.11 -1.68
C PRO A 194 13.34 12.17 -2.88
N ASN A 195 13.28 12.74 -4.08
CA ASN A 195 13.44 12.00 -5.32
C ASN A 195 14.78 11.24 -5.40
N GLY A 196 14.69 9.96 -5.78
CA GLY A 196 15.84 9.08 -5.98
C GLY A 196 16.52 8.65 -4.68
N LYS A 197 15.94 8.97 -3.52
CA LYS A 197 16.44 8.55 -2.21
C LYS A 197 15.60 7.44 -1.62
N GLU A 198 16.25 6.66 -0.77
CA GLU A 198 15.64 5.48 -0.16
C GLU A 198 15.86 5.51 1.35
N LEU A 199 14.76 5.36 2.10
CA LEU A 199 14.79 4.92 3.47
C LEU A 199 14.84 3.40 3.45
N LYS A 200 16.01 2.86 3.80
CA LYS A 200 16.31 1.44 3.72
C LYS A 200 16.64 0.89 5.10
N GLY A 201 15.74 0.09 5.66
CA GLY A 201 16.06 -0.78 6.79
C GLY A 201 16.48 -2.17 6.32
N ILE A 202 17.07 -2.95 7.22
CA ILE A 202 17.48 -4.33 6.92
C ILE A 202 16.29 -5.32 6.92
N SER A 203 15.22 -5.02 7.65
CA SER A 203 13.99 -5.83 7.72
C SER A 203 12.85 -5.07 8.42
N LYS A 204 11.61 -5.22 7.91
CA LYS A 204 10.40 -4.64 8.53
C LYS A 204 10.20 -5.05 9.98
N ASP A 205 10.60 -6.26 10.36
CA ASP A 205 10.40 -6.77 11.72
C ASP A 205 11.37 -6.15 12.74
N ASN A 206 12.47 -5.55 12.27
CA ASN A 206 13.60 -5.16 13.12
C ASN A 206 13.94 -3.67 13.08
N VAL A 207 13.37 -2.91 12.14
CA VAL A 207 13.56 -1.46 12.04
C VAL A 207 12.21 -0.78 12.20
N SER A 208 12.06 -0.01 13.29
CA SER A 208 10.84 0.74 13.60
C SER A 208 11.13 2.22 13.61
N ILE A 209 10.38 3.01 12.83
CA ILE A 209 10.56 4.45 12.74
C ILE A 209 9.23 5.13 13.06
N TYR A 210 9.26 6.00 14.05
CA TYR A 210 8.13 6.77 14.54
C TYR A 210 8.27 8.22 14.07
N ILE A 211 7.22 8.75 13.46
CA ILE A 211 7.17 10.09 12.88
C ILE A 211 5.95 10.78 13.49
N THR A 212 6.19 11.84 14.26
CA THR A 212 5.12 12.57 14.96
C THR A 212 4.37 13.56 14.05
N GLY A 213 4.96 13.94 12.91
CA GLY A 213 4.35 14.75 11.88
C GLY A 213 3.94 13.95 10.64
N ASN A 214 3.90 14.62 9.50
CA ASN A 214 3.51 14.06 8.21
C ASN A 214 4.67 13.32 7.55
N LEU A 215 4.36 12.25 6.81
CA LEU A 215 5.28 11.59 5.91
C LEU A 215 4.98 12.00 4.46
N THR A 216 6.00 12.40 3.71
CA THR A 216 5.90 12.64 2.27
C THR A 216 6.93 11.81 1.53
N VAL A 217 6.47 10.95 0.63
CA VAL A 217 7.33 10.22 -0.31
C VAL A 217 7.21 10.90 -1.67
N GLN A 218 8.25 11.64 -2.04
CA GLN A 218 8.30 12.37 -3.30
C GLN A 218 8.56 11.43 -4.48
N HIS A 219 8.35 11.94 -5.69
CA HIS A 219 8.60 11.26 -6.96
C HIS A 219 9.90 10.47 -6.96
N GLY A 220 9.89 9.16 -7.20
CA GLY A 220 11.08 8.30 -7.23
C GLY A 220 11.72 8.00 -5.87
N GLY A 221 11.20 8.56 -4.78
CA GLY A 221 11.57 8.23 -3.40
C GLY A 221 11.08 6.83 -3.01
N LYS A 222 11.80 6.17 -2.12
CA LYS A 222 11.56 4.76 -1.77
C LYS A 222 11.60 4.49 -0.27
N VAL A 223 10.76 3.56 0.17
CA VAL A 223 10.82 2.94 1.51
C VAL A 223 10.96 1.43 1.34
N SER A 224 11.96 0.85 2.00
CA SER A 224 12.18 -0.59 2.02
C SER A 224 12.70 -1.06 3.39
N GLY A 225 12.30 -2.27 3.80
CA GLY A 225 12.91 -2.97 4.93
C GLY A 225 12.69 -2.31 6.30
N ALA A 226 11.62 -1.52 6.48
CA ALA A 226 11.31 -0.86 7.73
C ALA A 226 9.80 -0.80 7.99
N THR A 227 9.43 -0.78 9.27
CA THR A 227 8.08 -0.44 9.72
C THR A 227 8.04 1.04 10.10
N LEU A 228 7.20 1.81 9.41
CA LEU A 228 6.99 3.23 9.65
C LEU A 228 5.67 3.43 10.40
N HIS A 229 5.68 4.30 11.40
CA HIS A 229 4.51 4.74 12.13
C HIS A 229 4.43 6.26 12.02
N VAL A 230 3.42 6.76 11.32
CA VAL A 230 3.23 8.17 10.97
C VAL A 230 2.00 8.67 11.70
N GLN A 231 2.18 9.61 12.62
CA GLN A 231 1.09 10.19 13.38
C GLN A 231 0.29 11.21 12.55
N GLY A 232 0.95 11.92 11.63
CA GLY A 232 0.32 12.85 10.71
C GLY A 232 -0.18 12.19 9.42
N ASP A 233 -0.36 13.02 8.39
CA ASP A 233 -0.78 12.58 7.06
C ASP A 233 0.35 11.87 6.33
N PHE A 234 -0.02 10.96 5.43
CA PHE A 234 0.89 10.34 4.48
C PHE A 234 0.58 10.81 3.05
N ASP A 235 1.49 11.59 2.48
CA ASP A 235 1.45 12.05 1.09
C ASP A 235 2.38 11.20 0.22
N HIS A 236 1.79 10.37 -0.63
CA HIS A 236 2.49 9.50 -1.56
C HIS A 236 2.40 10.08 -2.98
N GLN A 237 3.43 10.84 -3.36
CA GLN A 237 3.47 11.57 -4.62
C GLN A 237 3.79 10.65 -5.82
N SER A 238 3.54 11.16 -7.04
CA SER A 238 3.57 10.36 -8.27
C SER A 238 4.94 9.69 -8.48
N GLY A 239 4.96 8.38 -8.68
CA GLY A 239 6.21 7.62 -8.84
C GLY A 239 7.03 7.42 -7.57
N GLY A 240 6.53 7.79 -6.39
CA GLY A 240 7.06 7.28 -5.12
C GLY A 240 6.78 5.78 -4.99
N HIS A 241 7.61 5.05 -4.27
CA HIS A 241 7.44 3.60 -4.09
C HIS A 241 7.55 3.15 -2.63
N ILE A 242 6.60 2.32 -2.20
CA ILE A 242 6.73 1.49 -1.00
C ILE A 242 6.92 0.05 -1.45
N ILE A 243 8.02 -0.57 -1.05
CA ILE A 243 8.41 -1.93 -1.47
C ILE A 243 7.87 -2.96 -0.46
N ASP A 244 7.55 -4.18 -0.93
CA ASP A 244 6.97 -5.33 -0.17
C ASP A 244 7.69 -5.70 1.15
N THR A 245 8.87 -5.13 1.35
CA THR A 245 9.64 -5.27 2.58
C THR A 245 9.32 -4.21 3.63
N SER A 246 8.27 -3.40 3.46
CA SER A 246 7.92 -2.32 4.40
C SER A 246 6.47 -2.38 4.82
N ILE A 247 6.23 -1.92 6.04
CA ILE A 247 4.90 -1.68 6.60
C ILE A 247 4.80 -0.20 6.94
N VAL A 248 3.70 0.46 6.55
CA VAL A 248 3.44 1.86 6.91
C VAL A 248 2.12 1.96 7.65
N HIS A 249 2.18 2.36 8.91
CA HIS A 249 1.04 2.69 9.75
C HIS A 249 0.87 4.21 9.71
N VAL A 250 -0.25 4.70 9.19
CA VAL A 250 -0.56 6.14 9.11
C VAL A 250 -1.69 6.43 10.06
N SER A 251 -1.67 7.53 10.82
CA SER A 251 -2.80 7.96 11.66
C SER A 251 -3.59 9.13 11.03
N GLY A 252 -3.01 9.89 10.11
CA GLY A 252 -3.69 10.94 9.36
C GLY A 252 -4.33 10.47 8.04
N GLU A 253 -4.59 11.42 7.14
CA GLU A 253 -5.08 11.11 5.79
C GLU A 253 -3.99 10.48 4.93
N HIS A 254 -4.38 9.57 4.03
CA HIS A 254 -3.49 9.02 3.01
C HIS A 254 -3.86 9.57 1.62
N LYS A 255 -2.91 10.26 0.98
CA LYS A 255 -3.07 10.84 -0.35
C LYS A 255 -2.19 10.08 -1.35
N LEU A 256 -2.83 9.42 -2.31
CA LEU A 256 -2.15 8.71 -3.39
C LEU A 256 -2.22 9.53 -4.68
N ALA A 257 -1.06 9.90 -5.21
CA ALA A 257 -0.98 10.52 -6.52
C ALA A 257 -1.02 9.46 -7.65
N PRO A 258 -1.54 9.79 -8.85
CA PRO A 258 -1.57 8.88 -9.99
C PRO A 258 -0.17 8.35 -10.36
N GLY A 259 -0.06 7.05 -10.60
CA GLY A 259 1.20 6.39 -10.99
C GLY A 259 2.16 6.08 -9.84
N SER A 260 1.75 6.28 -8.58
CA SER A 260 2.43 5.67 -7.45
C SER A 260 2.20 4.15 -7.45
N SER A 261 3.20 3.39 -6.98
CA SER A 261 3.03 1.94 -6.76
C SER A 261 3.44 1.58 -5.34
N SER A 262 2.52 0.95 -4.62
CA SER A 262 2.77 0.30 -3.34
C SER A 262 2.77 -1.21 -3.57
N GLN A 263 3.95 -1.82 -3.50
CA GLN A 263 4.08 -3.27 -3.40
C GLN A 263 4.17 -3.71 -1.93
N GLY A 264 4.36 -2.79 -0.99
CA GLY A 264 4.30 -3.03 0.45
C GLY A 264 2.93 -2.84 1.09
N GLU A 265 2.87 -3.20 2.36
CA GLU A 265 1.65 -3.18 3.17
C GLU A 265 1.48 -1.78 3.77
N ILE A 266 0.41 -1.09 3.39
CA ILE A 266 0.06 0.21 3.95
C ILE A 266 -1.23 0.02 4.76
N TYR A 267 -1.14 0.28 6.05
CA TYR A 267 -2.26 0.29 6.96
C TYR A 267 -2.55 1.74 7.34
N VAL A 268 -3.66 2.28 6.82
CA VAL A 268 -4.14 3.60 7.20
C VAL A 268 -5.06 3.45 8.40
N PHE A 269 -4.55 3.86 9.54
CA PHE A 269 -5.30 4.12 10.76
C PHE A 269 -5.76 5.58 10.72
N THR A 270 -6.91 5.88 11.30
CA THR A 270 -7.37 7.30 11.37
C THR A 270 -7.18 7.80 12.78
N ALA A 271 -6.95 9.11 12.94
CA ALA A 271 -6.32 9.74 14.09
C ALA A 271 -6.95 9.35 15.44
N GLY A 272 -6.38 8.30 16.05
CA GLY A 272 -6.73 7.75 17.37
C GLY A 272 -7.31 6.32 17.35
N ASP A 273 -6.96 5.50 16.35
CA ASP A 273 -6.73 4.07 16.60
C ASP A 273 -5.49 4.01 17.50
N GLU A 274 -5.73 4.27 18.79
CA GLU A 274 -4.70 4.65 19.76
C GLU A 274 -3.97 5.95 19.34
N GLY A 275 -4.02 7.00 20.16
CA GLY A 275 -3.11 8.12 19.95
C GLY A 275 -1.70 7.57 20.05
N PHE A 276 -1.02 7.37 18.92
CA PHE A 276 0.37 6.92 18.91
C PHE A 276 1.22 8.09 19.41
N ILE A 277 1.26 8.26 20.73
CA ILE A 277 2.28 9.06 21.39
C ILE A 277 3.43 8.08 21.55
N PRO A 278 4.51 8.17 20.76
CA PRO A 278 5.67 7.35 21.00
C PRO A 278 6.14 7.61 22.43
N TYR A 279 5.87 6.68 23.34
CA TYR A 279 6.53 6.66 24.64
C TYR A 279 7.97 6.26 24.36
N VAL A 280 8.81 7.27 24.18
CA VAL A 280 10.25 7.07 24.20
C VAL A 280 10.62 6.75 25.63
N ASP A 281 11.28 5.61 25.81
CA ASP A 281 11.89 5.28 27.10
C ASP A 281 12.74 6.48 27.57
N PRO A 282 12.58 6.99 28.80
CA PRO A 282 13.44 8.02 29.34
C PRO A 282 14.94 7.65 29.33
N ASP A 283 15.29 6.37 29.16
CA ASP A 283 16.67 5.90 28.96
C ASP A 283 17.17 6.00 27.49
N CYS A 284 16.32 6.37 26.52
CA CYS A 284 16.78 6.79 25.20
C CYS A 284 17.53 8.11 25.35
N LYS A 285 18.86 8.02 25.44
CA LYS A 285 19.72 9.19 25.51
C LYS A 285 19.66 10.00 24.23
N ASP A 286 19.50 11.31 24.37
CA ASP A 286 19.93 12.28 23.36
C ASP A 286 21.42 12.02 23.05
N LEU A 287 21.74 11.73 21.79
CA LEU A 287 23.10 11.72 21.27
C LEU A 287 23.40 13.05 20.59
#